data_AF-A0A518JYM2-F1
#
_entry.id   AF-A0A518JYM2-F1
#
_cell.length_a   1.000
_cell.length_b   1.000
_cell.length_c   1.000
_cell.angle_alpha   90.00
_cell.angle_beta   90.00
_cell.angle_gamma   90.00
#
_symmetry.space_group_name_H-M   'P 1'
#
loop_
_entity.id
_entity.type
_entity.pdbx_description
1 polymer ?
#
loop_
_entity_poly.entity_id
_entity_poly.type
_entity_poly.pdbx_seq_one_letter_code
_entity_poly.pdbx_strand_id
1 'polypeptide(L)'
;MLRSIIALSLLVGGVLQLSADDTTQSLRVRTASTQQALGGSAPFPEGLIANVDSTGTMQVQLIDLATGTGGPSAVGNLSVSLVGANGPVGQAIANAGGVAALRVPGAGWYSLVVADAKQQKHGVLFIYANVANEAKSAPLVFPIVSVSEAEVLRNIRGYLGSPEGPFAPLAGLEAYQVSGSSFYQVQLASDGSLKGQVLAPLRADMKTIGSLESINVSIVKAGTVVTRAVTDTAGGFSVAGLNPGVYGVIAAGQLGYTAFSFELLAAPTVSAVQPVSMRTNLQSVGNVLICGLVPTSMLNSTIDAIRNSYQSTGGIANAAAGNGAAPAGGSNMGGGGGGGGGGGGGDLAALAGLAAAAAVLASDDDDDDVASPAAP
;
A
#
# COMPACT_ATOMS: atom_id res chain seq x y z
N MET A 1 -24.78 35.43 -45.72
CA MET A 1 -24.08 34.40 -44.91
C MET A 1 -23.49 35.09 -43.69
N LEU A 2 -24.23 35.16 -42.59
CA LEU A 2 -23.75 35.70 -41.31
C LEU A 2 -23.44 34.51 -40.40
N ARG A 3 -22.16 34.30 -40.05
CA ARG A 3 -21.78 33.36 -38.99
C ARG A 3 -21.76 34.14 -37.67
N SER A 4 -22.75 33.88 -36.80
CA SER A 4 -22.79 34.43 -35.45
C SER A 4 -21.65 33.87 -34.61
N ILE A 5 -20.77 34.75 -34.13
CA ILE A 5 -19.79 34.46 -33.09
C ILE A 5 -20.50 34.71 -31.75
N ILE A 6 -20.81 33.65 -31.02
CA ILE A 6 -21.33 33.75 -29.65
C ILE A 6 -20.10 33.81 -28.73
N ALA A 7 -19.79 35.01 -28.24
CA ALA A 7 -18.84 35.20 -27.15
C ALA A 7 -19.61 35.05 -25.82
N LEU A 8 -19.43 33.91 -25.16
CA LEU A 8 -20.00 33.66 -23.83
C LEU A 8 -18.89 33.85 -22.79
N SER A 9 -18.89 34.98 -22.09
CA SER A 9 -17.99 35.23 -20.95
C SER A 9 -18.60 34.64 -19.69
N LEU A 10 -18.17 33.44 -19.29
CA LEU A 10 -18.55 32.84 -18.01
C LEU A 10 -17.40 32.96 -17.02
N LEU A 11 -17.63 33.68 -15.93
CA LEU A 11 -16.70 33.92 -14.84
C LEU A 11 -16.93 32.87 -13.74
N VAL A 12 -16.62 31.60 -14.01
CA VAL A 12 -16.71 30.53 -13.00
C VAL A 12 -15.50 29.60 -13.17
N GLY A 13 -14.71 29.44 -12.10
CA GLY A 13 -13.46 28.70 -12.06
C GLY A 13 -13.60 27.18 -12.15
N GLY A 14 -14.35 26.67 -13.12
CA GLY A 14 -14.44 25.25 -13.45
C GLY A 14 -13.76 24.93 -14.77
N VAL A 15 -13.16 23.74 -14.88
CA VAL A 15 -12.61 23.22 -16.15
C VAL A 15 -13.78 22.78 -17.03
N LEU A 16 -13.89 23.39 -18.21
CA LEU A 16 -14.95 23.11 -19.17
C LEU A 16 -14.41 22.17 -20.24
N GLN A 17 -14.83 20.91 -20.21
CA GLN A 17 -14.40 19.92 -21.20
C GLN A 17 -15.41 19.88 -22.35
N LEU A 18 -15.01 20.40 -23.51
CA LEU A 18 -15.81 20.37 -24.73
C LEU A 18 -15.38 19.15 -25.55
N SER A 19 -16.32 18.25 -25.82
CA SER A 19 -16.14 17.15 -26.77
C SER A 19 -17.09 17.35 -27.94
N ALA A 20 -16.54 17.38 -29.15
CA ALA A 20 -17.31 17.41 -30.38
C ALA A 20 -17.52 15.96 -30.84
N ASP A 21 -18.77 15.56 -30.93
CA ASP A 21 -19.16 14.31 -31.58
C ASP A 21 -19.54 14.63 -33.03
N ASP A 22 -18.64 14.29 -33.97
CA ASP A 22 -18.78 14.59 -35.40
C ASP A 22 -20.02 13.95 -36.02
N THR A 23 -20.62 12.95 -35.37
CA THR A 23 -21.76 12.22 -35.93
C THR A 23 -23.11 12.87 -35.62
N THR A 24 -23.20 13.70 -34.58
CA THR A 24 -24.49 14.25 -34.12
C THR A 24 -24.63 15.76 -34.21
N GLN A 25 -23.57 16.48 -34.61
CA GLN A 25 -23.51 17.96 -34.56
C GLN A 25 -24.00 18.55 -33.22
N SER A 26 -23.91 17.78 -32.13
CA SER A 26 -24.39 18.20 -30.81
C SER A 26 -23.20 18.53 -29.93
N LEU A 27 -23.11 19.79 -29.49
CA LEU A 27 -22.13 20.21 -28.50
C LEU A 27 -22.65 19.78 -27.13
N ARG A 28 -22.12 18.68 -26.58
CA ARG A 28 -22.46 18.28 -25.22
C ARG A 28 -21.56 19.02 -24.24
N VAL A 29 -22.12 20.03 -23.59
CA VAL A 29 -21.48 20.66 -22.42
C VAL A 29 -21.73 19.75 -21.22
N ARG A 30 -20.73 18.96 -20.84
CA ARG A 30 -20.71 18.37 -19.50
C ARG A 30 -20.16 19.43 -18.56
N THR A 31 -21.05 20.18 -17.90
CA THR A 31 -20.68 20.79 -16.62
C THR A 31 -20.30 19.63 -15.72
N ALA A 32 -19.03 19.53 -15.34
CA ALA A 32 -18.63 18.71 -14.21
C ALA A 32 -19.48 19.22 -13.04
N SER A 33 -20.56 18.50 -12.73
CA SER A 33 -21.36 18.79 -11.56
C SER A 33 -20.37 18.82 -10.43
N THR A 34 -20.23 19.97 -9.78
CA THR A 34 -19.54 20.09 -8.51
C THR A 34 -20.31 19.17 -7.57
N GLN A 35 -19.94 17.88 -7.54
CA GLN A 35 -20.37 16.97 -6.50
C GLN A 35 -19.89 17.65 -5.23
N GLN A 36 -20.86 18.26 -4.55
CA GLN A 36 -20.66 18.90 -3.27
C GLN A 36 -20.02 17.83 -2.39
N ALA A 37 -18.73 17.98 -2.15
CA ALA A 37 -17.91 16.97 -1.49
C ALA A 37 -18.56 16.68 -0.14
N LEU A 38 -19.17 15.51 -0.01
CA LEU A 38 -19.64 15.00 1.26
C LEU A 38 -18.38 14.79 2.11
N GLY A 39 -18.01 15.81 2.87
CA GLY A 39 -16.94 15.81 3.86
C GLY A 39 -15.55 15.45 3.33
N GLY A 40 -14.79 16.44 2.85
CA GLY A 40 -13.34 16.61 3.04
C GLY A 40 -12.35 15.45 2.84
N SER A 41 -12.75 14.27 2.36
CA SER A 41 -11.86 13.12 2.22
C SER A 41 -10.85 13.40 1.11
N ALA A 42 -9.57 13.18 1.40
CA ALA A 42 -8.54 13.28 0.39
C ALA A 42 -8.85 12.34 -0.80
N PRO A 43 -8.53 12.75 -2.03
CA PRO A 43 -8.75 11.92 -3.20
C PRO A 43 -7.93 10.62 -3.11
N PHE A 44 -8.48 9.54 -3.64
CA PHE A 44 -7.80 8.28 -3.79
C PHE A 44 -6.69 8.41 -4.85
N PRO A 45 -5.43 8.06 -4.56
CA PRO A 45 -4.35 8.20 -5.52
C PRO A 45 -4.53 7.27 -6.72
N GLU A 46 -4.34 7.79 -7.93
CA GLU A 46 -4.34 6.98 -9.17
C GLU A 46 -3.27 5.88 -9.12
N GLY A 47 -2.14 6.14 -8.47
CA GLY A 47 -1.09 5.15 -8.27
C GLY A 47 -1.47 3.96 -7.37
N LEU A 48 -2.66 3.94 -6.77
CA LEU A 48 -3.23 2.78 -6.07
C LEU A 48 -4.32 2.06 -6.90
N ILE A 49 -4.51 2.46 -8.16
CA ILE A 49 -5.36 1.78 -9.13
C ILE A 49 -4.47 0.88 -9.99
N ALA A 50 -4.69 -0.42 -9.91
CA ALA A 50 -3.93 -1.41 -10.66
C ALA A 50 -4.70 -1.86 -11.90
N ASN A 51 -4.10 -1.68 -13.08
CA ASN A 51 -4.73 -2.08 -14.32
C ASN A 51 -4.56 -3.60 -14.57
N VAL A 52 -5.67 -4.26 -14.84
CA VAL A 52 -5.74 -5.68 -15.17
C VAL A 52 -5.91 -5.80 -16.68
N ASP A 53 -5.05 -6.57 -17.33
CA ASP A 53 -5.12 -6.78 -18.78
C ASP A 53 -6.30 -7.66 -19.20
N SER A 54 -6.50 -7.78 -20.52
CA SER A 54 -7.56 -8.62 -21.11
C SER A 54 -7.49 -10.10 -20.75
N THR A 55 -6.37 -10.58 -20.19
CA THR A 55 -6.23 -11.96 -19.70
C THR A 55 -6.59 -12.09 -18.22
N GLY A 56 -6.96 -11.00 -17.54
CA GLY A 56 -7.16 -10.99 -16.10
C GLY A 56 -5.84 -10.98 -15.32
N THR A 57 -4.75 -10.47 -15.91
CA THR A 57 -3.44 -10.37 -15.24
C THR A 57 -3.14 -8.94 -14.83
N MET A 58 -2.75 -8.76 -13.57
CA MET A 58 -2.21 -7.53 -13.02
C MET A 58 -0.69 -7.66 -12.88
N GLN A 59 0.06 -6.64 -13.32
CA GLN A 59 1.49 -6.56 -13.09
C GLN A 59 1.79 -5.62 -11.93
N VAL A 60 2.71 -6.03 -11.06
CA VAL A 60 3.19 -5.25 -9.92
C VAL A 60 4.71 -5.14 -10.03
N GLN A 61 5.25 -3.93 -10.01
CA GLN A 61 6.67 -3.66 -9.97
C GLN A 61 7.10 -3.27 -8.55
N LEU A 62 7.88 -4.15 -7.93
CA LEU A 62 8.46 -3.94 -6.62
C LEU A 62 9.70 -3.07 -6.71
N ILE A 63 9.72 -1.97 -5.96
CA ILE A 63 10.88 -1.08 -5.89
C ILE A 63 11.35 -0.88 -4.44
N ASP A 64 12.65 -0.81 -4.25
CA ASP A 64 13.30 -0.31 -3.04
C ASP A 64 13.73 1.13 -3.29
N LEU A 65 13.16 2.04 -2.52
CA LEU A 65 13.55 3.45 -2.58
C LEU A 65 14.86 3.69 -1.83
N ALA A 66 15.24 2.82 -0.89
CA ALA A 66 16.34 3.06 0.05
C ALA A 66 17.75 2.75 -0.51
N THR A 67 17.89 2.42 -1.80
CA THR A 67 19.17 2.00 -2.39
C THR A 67 20.11 3.17 -2.69
N GLY A 68 20.70 3.75 -1.63
CA GLY A 68 21.81 4.70 -1.73
C GLY A 68 21.56 5.90 -2.65
N THR A 69 22.61 6.48 -3.22
CA THR A 69 22.54 7.63 -4.16
C THR A 69 21.99 7.27 -5.55
N GLY A 70 21.56 6.02 -5.77
CA GLY A 70 21.22 5.48 -7.10
C GLY A 70 19.76 5.61 -7.51
N GLY A 71 18.89 6.16 -6.66
CA GLY A 71 17.45 6.22 -6.90
C GLY A 71 16.74 4.87 -6.69
N PRO A 72 15.47 4.76 -7.08
CA PRO A 72 14.69 3.54 -6.94
C PRO A 72 15.31 2.36 -7.69
N SER A 73 15.39 1.20 -7.04
CA SER A 73 15.87 -0.04 -7.66
C SER A 73 14.79 -1.11 -7.62
N ALA A 74 14.76 -1.97 -8.64
CA ALA A 74 13.82 -3.09 -8.67
C ALA A 74 14.25 -4.19 -7.68
N VAL A 75 13.28 -4.82 -7.01
CA VAL A 75 13.55 -5.88 -6.03
C VAL A 75 12.93 -7.20 -6.47
N GLY A 76 13.78 -8.14 -6.87
CA GLY A 76 13.36 -9.48 -7.30
C GLY A 76 13.30 -10.51 -6.17
N ASN A 77 12.81 -11.71 -6.51
CA ASN A 77 12.71 -12.88 -5.63
C ASN A 77 11.87 -12.66 -4.37
N LEU A 78 10.98 -11.67 -4.38
CA LEU A 78 10.02 -11.43 -3.31
C LEU A 78 8.67 -12.05 -3.65
N SER A 79 8.04 -12.66 -2.66
CA SER A 79 6.68 -13.16 -2.79
C SER A 79 5.69 -12.00 -2.73
N VAL A 80 4.78 -11.94 -3.70
CA VAL A 80 3.67 -11.00 -3.77
C VAL A 80 2.37 -11.78 -3.67
N SER A 81 1.57 -11.49 -2.65
CA SER A 81 0.26 -12.12 -2.44
C SER A 81 -0.85 -11.11 -2.68
N LEU A 82 -1.89 -11.55 -3.38
CA LEU A 82 -3.14 -10.81 -3.58
C LEU A 82 -4.21 -11.40 -2.67
N VAL A 83 -4.83 -10.55 -1.87
CA VAL A 83 -5.89 -10.92 -0.92
C VAL A 83 -7.14 -10.11 -1.27
N GLY A 84 -8.28 -10.78 -1.40
CA GLY A 84 -9.59 -10.17 -1.61
C GLY A 84 -10.44 -10.21 -0.35
N ALA A 85 -11.65 -9.66 -0.41
CA ALA A 85 -12.61 -9.68 0.71
C ALA A 85 -12.99 -11.09 1.17
N ASN A 86 -12.89 -12.09 0.29
CA ASN A 86 -13.21 -13.49 0.58
C ASN A 86 -11.97 -14.33 0.90
N GLY A 87 -10.81 -13.70 1.12
CA GLY A 87 -9.56 -14.36 1.47
C GLY A 87 -8.48 -14.33 0.39
N PRO A 88 -7.49 -15.24 0.44
CA PRO A 88 -6.37 -15.23 -0.50
C PRO A 88 -6.86 -15.51 -1.93
N VAL A 89 -6.34 -14.73 -2.89
CA VAL A 89 -6.74 -14.80 -4.31
C VAL A 89 -5.64 -15.46 -5.14
N GLY A 90 -4.39 -15.04 -4.95
CA GLY A 90 -3.27 -15.56 -5.71
C GLY A 90 -1.93 -15.10 -5.16
N GLN A 91 -0.86 -15.74 -5.63
CA GLN A 91 0.51 -15.44 -5.22
C GLN A 91 1.44 -15.56 -6.43
N ALA A 92 2.46 -14.72 -6.48
CA ALA A 92 3.51 -14.74 -7.48
C ALA A 92 4.86 -14.41 -6.86
N ILE A 93 5.94 -14.74 -7.54
CA ILE A 93 7.30 -14.33 -7.16
C ILE A 93 7.76 -13.26 -8.16
N ALA A 94 8.25 -12.13 -7.65
CA ALA A 94 8.82 -11.09 -8.49
C ALA A 94 10.09 -11.60 -9.20
N ASN A 95 10.17 -11.37 -10.52
CA ASN A 95 11.36 -11.72 -11.30
C ASN A 95 12.56 -10.83 -10.95
N ALA A 96 13.72 -11.03 -11.61
CA ALA A 96 14.91 -10.21 -11.38
C ALA A 96 14.73 -8.71 -11.65
N GLY A 97 13.74 -8.34 -12.48
CA GLY A 97 13.34 -6.95 -12.72
C GLY A 97 12.30 -6.43 -11.73
N GLY A 98 12.05 -7.14 -10.63
CA GLY A 98 11.08 -6.78 -9.60
C GLY A 98 9.62 -6.88 -10.02
N VAL A 99 9.31 -7.51 -11.17
CA VAL A 99 7.93 -7.60 -11.65
C VAL A 99 7.30 -8.93 -11.26
N ALA A 100 6.14 -8.88 -10.62
CA ALA A 100 5.27 -10.02 -10.35
C ALA A 100 3.98 -9.91 -11.17
N ALA A 101 3.49 -11.03 -11.69
CA ALA A 101 2.25 -11.11 -12.46
C ALA A 101 1.22 -11.94 -11.68
N LEU A 102 0.08 -11.34 -11.34
CA LEU A 102 -0.97 -11.93 -10.52
C LEU A 102 -2.26 -12.07 -11.33
N ARG A 103 -2.94 -13.22 -11.21
CA ARG A 103 -4.30 -13.38 -11.75
C ARG A 103 -5.30 -12.68 -10.83
N VAL A 104 -6.14 -11.84 -11.41
CA VAL A 104 -7.20 -11.11 -10.70
C VAL A 104 -8.57 -11.60 -11.19
N PRO A 105 -9.47 -12.05 -10.31
CA PRO A 105 -10.73 -12.66 -10.72
C PRO A 105 -11.75 -11.67 -11.28
N GLY A 106 -11.56 -10.37 -11.01
CA GLY A 106 -12.42 -9.30 -11.52
C GLY A 106 -12.06 -7.95 -10.90
N ALA A 107 -12.74 -6.90 -11.36
CA ALA A 107 -12.56 -5.57 -10.79
C ALA A 107 -13.00 -5.53 -9.32
N GLY A 108 -12.27 -4.78 -8.49
CA GLY A 108 -12.61 -4.68 -7.07
C GLY A 108 -11.44 -4.28 -6.19
N TRP A 109 -11.70 -4.27 -4.88
CA TRP A 109 -10.71 -3.92 -3.87
C TRP A 109 -9.89 -5.13 -3.42
N TYR A 110 -8.57 -4.94 -3.35
CA TYR A 110 -7.63 -5.97 -2.95
C TYR A 110 -6.57 -5.42 -2.00
N SER A 111 -5.99 -6.32 -1.21
CA SER A 111 -4.80 -6.09 -0.41
C SER A 111 -3.64 -6.76 -1.12
N LEU A 112 -2.62 -5.97 -1.42
CA LEU A 112 -1.39 -6.45 -2.02
C LEU A 112 -0.33 -6.56 -0.92
N VAL A 113 0.21 -7.76 -0.73
CA VAL A 113 1.09 -8.09 0.40
C VAL A 113 2.44 -8.53 -0.12
N VAL A 114 3.51 -7.96 0.43
CA VAL A 114 4.89 -8.39 0.23
C VAL A 114 5.53 -8.56 1.60
N ALA A 115 6.18 -9.70 1.83
CA ALA A 115 6.92 -9.94 3.05
C ALA A 115 8.07 -10.93 2.79
N ASP A 116 9.25 -10.62 3.31
CA ASP A 116 10.42 -11.48 3.27
C ASP A 116 11.26 -11.23 4.51
N ALA A 117 11.43 -12.27 5.33
CA ALA A 117 12.15 -12.17 6.61
C ALA A 117 13.66 -12.05 6.39
N LYS A 118 14.20 -12.72 5.36
CA LYS A 118 15.65 -12.72 5.05
C LYS A 118 16.10 -11.37 4.53
N GLN A 119 15.28 -10.75 3.67
CA GLN A 119 15.57 -9.45 3.08
C GLN A 119 15.08 -8.28 3.95
N GLN A 120 14.38 -8.56 5.05
CA GLN A 120 13.72 -7.57 5.92
C GLN A 120 12.83 -6.61 5.12
N LYS A 121 12.10 -7.16 4.16
CA LYS A 121 11.22 -6.40 3.27
C LYS A 121 9.77 -6.66 3.65
N HIS A 122 8.98 -5.60 3.72
CA HIS A 122 7.57 -5.67 4.03
C HIS A 122 6.79 -4.61 3.25
N GLY A 123 5.56 -4.94 2.86
CA GLY A 123 4.65 -4.01 2.23
C GLY A 123 3.22 -4.54 2.28
N VAL A 124 2.27 -3.65 2.56
CA VAL A 124 0.84 -3.88 2.44
C VAL A 124 0.18 -2.64 1.84
N LEU A 125 -0.39 -2.77 0.64
CA LEU A 125 -1.17 -1.71 -0.01
C LEU A 125 -2.64 -2.13 -0.15
N PHE A 126 -3.53 -1.17 0.05
CA PHE A 126 -4.92 -1.29 -0.37
C PHE A 126 -5.08 -0.70 -1.77
N ILE A 127 -5.53 -1.51 -2.72
CA ILE A 127 -5.57 -1.17 -4.15
C ILE A 127 -6.94 -1.46 -4.74
N TYR A 128 -7.27 -0.74 -5.81
CA TYR A 128 -8.39 -1.09 -6.68
C TYR A 128 -7.87 -1.74 -7.96
N ALA A 129 -8.27 -2.98 -8.25
CA ALA A 129 -7.98 -3.60 -9.53
C ALA A 129 -9.03 -3.16 -10.56
N ASN A 130 -8.58 -2.48 -11.61
CA ASN A 130 -9.40 -2.00 -12.71
C ASN A 130 -9.24 -2.94 -13.92
N VAL A 131 -10.31 -3.63 -14.31
CA VAL A 131 -10.33 -4.46 -15.52
C VAL A 131 -10.63 -3.58 -16.72
N ALA A 132 -9.63 -2.79 -17.12
CA ALA A 132 -9.64 -2.09 -18.39
C ALA A 132 -9.37 -3.14 -19.47
N ASN A 133 -10.26 -3.28 -20.46
CA ASN A 133 -10.09 -4.22 -21.58
C ASN A 133 -8.95 -3.78 -22.54
N GLU A 134 -7.79 -3.44 -22.00
CA GLU A 134 -6.60 -2.98 -22.71
C GLU A 134 -5.61 -4.13 -22.93
N ALA A 135 -4.88 -4.07 -24.04
CA ALA A 135 -3.99 -5.16 -24.46
C ALA A 135 -2.72 -5.29 -23.60
N LYS A 136 -2.34 -4.25 -22.84
CA LYS A 136 -1.17 -4.27 -21.95
C LYS A 136 -1.31 -3.21 -20.86
N SER A 137 -1.38 -3.64 -19.60
CA SER A 137 -1.39 -2.74 -18.46
C SER A 137 0.03 -2.32 -18.05
N ALA A 138 0.20 -1.04 -17.70
CA ALA A 138 1.40 -0.59 -17.01
C ALA A 138 1.46 -1.25 -15.60
N PRO A 139 2.65 -1.67 -15.12
CA PRO A 139 2.76 -2.24 -13.79
C PRO A 139 2.38 -1.23 -12.70
N LEU A 140 1.66 -1.71 -11.68
CA LEU A 140 1.47 -0.97 -10.44
C LEU A 140 2.82 -0.90 -9.70
N VAL A 141 3.32 0.29 -9.44
CA VAL A 141 4.57 0.48 -8.69
C VAL A 141 4.30 0.33 -7.18
N PHE A 142 5.02 -0.59 -6.54
CA PHE A 142 4.91 -0.88 -5.11
C PHE A 142 6.26 -0.62 -4.42
N PRO A 143 6.42 0.54 -3.75
CA PRO A 143 7.60 0.84 -2.94
C PRO A 143 7.56 0.10 -1.61
N ILE A 144 8.54 -0.77 -1.37
CA ILE A 144 8.57 -1.69 -0.23
C ILE A 144 9.35 -1.08 0.93
N VAL A 145 8.86 -1.24 2.16
CA VAL A 145 9.58 -0.79 3.36
C VAL A 145 10.58 -1.83 3.86
N SER A 146 11.78 -1.37 4.20
CA SER A 146 12.75 -2.15 4.96
C SER A 146 12.41 -2.09 6.44
N VAL A 147 11.95 -3.19 7.03
CA VAL A 147 11.56 -3.28 8.45
C VAL A 147 11.67 -4.72 8.94
N SER A 148 12.04 -4.89 10.21
CA SER A 148 12.16 -6.21 10.82
C SER A 148 10.78 -6.87 11.01
N GLU A 149 10.74 -8.21 10.92
CA GLU A 149 9.54 -9.00 11.21
C GLU A 149 9.00 -8.69 12.62
N ALA A 150 9.89 -8.55 13.62
CA ALA A 150 9.49 -8.26 14.98
C ALA A 150 8.70 -6.94 15.09
N GLU A 151 9.13 -5.89 14.38
CA GLU A 151 8.43 -4.62 14.37
C GLU A 151 7.10 -4.71 13.60
N VAL A 152 7.05 -5.43 12.48
CA VAL A 152 5.80 -5.69 11.75
C VAL A 152 4.79 -6.41 12.64
N LEU A 153 5.18 -7.51 13.27
CA LEU A 153 4.32 -8.29 14.15
C LEU A 153 3.89 -7.52 15.40
N ARG A 154 4.77 -6.65 15.94
CA ARG A 154 4.42 -5.75 17.05
C ARG A 154 3.31 -4.79 16.65
N ASN A 155 3.40 -4.15 15.48
CA ASN A 155 2.36 -3.23 15.00
C ASN A 155 1.04 -3.96 14.72
N ILE A 156 1.09 -5.14 14.12
CA ILE A 156 -0.08 -5.98 13.88
C ILE A 156 -0.75 -6.37 15.20
N ARG A 157 0.00 -6.88 16.19
CA ARG A 157 -0.59 -7.33 17.47
C ARG A 157 -1.04 -6.19 18.37
N GLY A 158 -0.35 -5.05 18.34
CA GLY A 158 -0.60 -3.92 19.24
C GLY A 158 -1.83 -3.10 18.85
N TYR A 159 -2.18 -3.05 17.57
CA TYR A 159 -3.16 -2.09 17.07
C TYR A 159 -4.36 -2.70 16.36
N LEU A 160 -4.31 -3.99 16.03
CA LEU A 160 -5.43 -4.69 15.44
C LEU A 160 -6.20 -5.35 16.58
N GLY A 161 -7.26 -4.67 17.03
CA GLY A 161 -8.25 -5.28 17.91
C GLY A 161 -8.87 -6.52 17.26
N SER A 162 -9.60 -7.34 18.03
CA SER A 162 -10.40 -8.43 17.44
C SER A 162 -11.43 -7.79 16.51
N PRO A 163 -11.38 -8.02 15.19
CA PRO A 163 -12.34 -7.43 14.26
C PRO A 163 -13.69 -8.13 14.47
N GLU A 164 -14.47 -7.66 15.43
CA GLU A 164 -15.83 -8.13 15.65
C GLU A 164 -16.80 -7.25 14.85
N GLY A 165 -17.48 -7.83 13.87
CA GLY A 165 -18.57 -7.17 13.16
C GLY A 165 -18.84 -7.78 11.79
N PRO A 166 -20.11 -7.75 11.33
CA PRO A 166 -20.45 -8.16 9.99
C PRO A 166 -19.77 -7.23 8.98
N PHE A 167 -19.07 -7.82 8.01
CA PHE A 167 -18.38 -7.09 6.96
C PHE A 167 -19.40 -6.38 6.08
N ALA A 168 -19.25 -5.06 5.92
CA ALA A 168 -20.03 -4.30 4.95
C ALA A 168 -19.38 -4.43 3.56
N PRO A 169 -20.18 -4.56 2.48
CA PRO A 169 -19.63 -4.44 1.13
C PRO A 169 -18.97 -3.07 0.97
N LEU A 170 -17.84 -3.04 0.27
CA LEU A 170 -17.12 -1.81 -0.03
C LEU A 170 -17.77 -1.10 -1.22
N ALA A 171 -17.83 0.24 -1.18
CA ALA A 171 -18.24 1.02 -2.35
C ALA A 171 -17.25 0.82 -3.50
N GLY A 172 -17.72 0.91 -4.75
CA GLY A 172 -16.83 0.86 -5.90
C GLY A 172 -15.95 2.10 -6.02
N LEU A 173 -15.04 2.09 -7.00
CA LEU A 173 -14.10 3.20 -7.23
C LEU A 173 -14.82 4.52 -7.56
N GLU A 174 -16.02 4.45 -8.16
CA GLU A 174 -16.86 5.59 -8.48
C GLU A 174 -17.30 6.44 -7.28
N ALA A 175 -17.21 5.91 -6.06
CA ALA A 175 -17.47 6.64 -4.83
C ALA A 175 -16.29 7.53 -4.39
N TYR A 176 -15.15 7.47 -5.07
CA TYR A 176 -13.93 8.19 -4.72
C TYR A 176 -13.56 9.20 -5.80
N GLN A 177 -13.11 10.37 -5.36
CA GLN A 177 -12.37 11.27 -6.25
C GLN A 177 -10.97 10.68 -6.48
N VAL A 178 -10.51 10.63 -7.72
CA VAL A 178 -9.18 10.11 -8.07
C VAL A 178 -8.24 11.28 -8.38
N SER A 179 -7.03 11.26 -7.82
CA SER A 179 -5.99 12.24 -8.10
C SER A 179 -4.79 11.59 -8.82
N GLY A 180 -4.31 12.22 -9.89
CA GLY A 180 -3.14 11.75 -10.66
C GLY A 180 -1.78 12.00 -10.00
N SER A 181 -1.73 12.17 -8.68
CA SER A 181 -0.48 12.35 -7.93
C SER A 181 0.20 11.01 -7.63
N SER A 182 1.52 11.00 -7.55
CA SER A 182 2.26 9.87 -6.99
C SER A 182 1.88 9.68 -5.52
N PHE A 183 1.52 8.45 -5.11
CA PHE A 183 1.11 8.17 -3.73
C PHE A 183 2.29 8.04 -2.77
N TYR A 184 3.50 7.81 -3.31
CA TYR A 184 4.71 7.55 -2.54
C TYR A 184 5.75 8.67 -2.63
N GLN A 185 5.47 9.77 -3.33
CA GLN A 185 6.30 10.97 -3.28
C GLN A 185 5.49 12.10 -2.65
N VAL A 186 6.00 12.61 -1.54
CA VAL A 186 5.33 13.65 -0.76
C VAL A 186 6.30 14.79 -0.49
N GLN A 187 5.82 16.02 -0.62
CA GLN A 187 6.61 17.20 -0.33
C GLN A 187 6.40 17.65 1.12
N LEU A 188 7.47 18.07 1.79
CA LEU A 188 7.36 18.79 3.07
C LEU A 188 6.53 20.06 2.89
N ALA A 189 5.69 20.36 3.89
CA ALA A 189 5.05 21.66 3.99
C ALA A 189 6.11 22.76 4.26
N SER A 190 5.73 24.01 4.04
CA SER A 190 6.63 25.16 4.23
C SER A 190 7.15 25.32 5.67
N ASP A 191 6.45 24.74 6.65
CA ASP A 191 6.86 24.67 8.05
C ASP A 191 7.83 23.51 8.35
N GLY A 192 8.24 22.75 7.33
CA GLY A 192 9.10 21.58 7.48
C GLY A 192 8.39 20.33 8.03
N SER A 193 7.06 20.31 8.07
CA SER A 193 6.28 19.14 8.48
C SER A 193 5.86 18.26 7.30
N LEU A 194 5.86 16.96 7.51
CA LEU A 194 5.16 15.99 6.68
C LEU A 194 3.68 16.02 7.07
N LYS A 195 2.80 16.29 6.11
CA LYS A 195 1.36 16.09 6.25
C LYS A 195 0.96 14.75 5.65
N GLY A 196 0.05 14.05 6.29
CA GLY A 196 -0.50 12.82 5.76
C GLY A 196 -1.96 12.63 6.14
N GLN A 197 -2.57 11.67 5.47
CA GLN A 197 -3.98 11.36 5.59
C GLN A 197 -4.14 9.84 5.51
N VAL A 198 -4.74 9.26 6.54
CA VAL A 198 -5.20 7.88 6.51
C VAL A 198 -6.57 7.84 5.85
N LEU A 199 -6.75 6.90 4.93
CA LEU A 199 -8.03 6.62 4.30
C LEU A 199 -8.48 5.22 4.70
N ALA A 200 -9.71 5.12 5.20
CA ALA A 200 -10.40 3.85 5.28
C ALA A 200 -11.29 3.69 4.04
N PRO A 201 -11.49 2.47 3.55
CA PRO A 201 -12.47 2.23 2.49
C PRO A 201 -13.86 2.68 2.96
N LEU A 202 -14.67 3.13 2.02
CA LEU A 202 -16.09 3.42 2.22
C LEU A 202 -16.90 2.13 2.09
N ARG A 203 -17.96 2.05 2.90
CA ARG A 203 -19.04 1.09 2.72
C ARG A 203 -19.83 1.40 1.46
N ALA A 204 -20.58 0.43 0.94
CA ALA A 204 -21.45 0.61 -0.23
C ALA A 204 -22.53 1.70 -0.03
N ASP A 205 -22.89 2.04 1.21
CA ASP A 205 -23.77 3.17 1.55
C ASP A 205 -23.04 4.52 1.63
N MET A 206 -21.79 4.58 1.16
CA MET A 206 -20.89 5.75 1.17
C MET A 206 -20.60 6.32 2.57
N LYS A 207 -20.82 5.53 3.62
CA LYS A 207 -20.43 5.90 4.98
C LYS A 207 -19.02 5.42 5.29
N THR A 208 -18.31 6.19 6.11
CA THR A 208 -17.00 5.80 6.63
C THR A 208 -17.11 4.51 7.45
N ILE A 209 -16.11 3.65 7.32
CA ILE A 209 -15.96 2.48 8.18
C ILE A 209 -15.35 2.97 9.49
N GLY A 210 -16.19 3.34 10.45
CA GLY A 210 -15.76 3.73 11.81
C GLY A 210 -15.01 5.06 11.90
N SER A 211 -14.37 5.28 13.06
CA SER A 211 -13.57 6.48 13.34
C SER A 211 -12.14 6.29 12.87
N LEU A 212 -11.65 7.24 12.07
CA LEU A 212 -10.26 7.37 11.67
C LEU A 212 -9.37 7.99 12.75
N GLU A 213 -9.95 8.41 13.88
CA GLU A 213 -9.19 8.89 15.03
C GLU A 213 -8.37 7.75 15.64
N SER A 214 -7.22 8.09 16.21
CA SER A 214 -6.40 7.15 16.98
C SER A 214 -5.76 6.01 16.17
N ILE A 215 -5.69 6.11 14.84
CA ILE A 215 -4.82 5.25 14.02
C ILE A 215 -3.37 5.66 14.26
N ASN A 216 -2.54 4.70 14.65
CA ASN A 216 -1.12 4.91 14.90
C ASN A 216 -0.37 4.91 13.58
N VAL A 217 0.45 5.95 13.37
CA VAL A 217 1.30 6.11 12.19
C VAL A 217 2.75 6.12 12.64
N SER A 218 3.50 5.08 12.31
CA SER A 218 4.93 4.97 12.57
C SER A 218 5.73 5.31 11.30
N ILE A 219 6.66 6.25 11.42
CA ILE A 219 7.60 6.57 10.35
C ILE A 219 8.90 5.81 10.59
N VAL A 220 9.34 5.06 9.59
CA VAL A 220 10.48 4.14 9.67
C VAL A 220 11.63 4.68 8.82
N LYS A 221 12.86 4.59 9.30
CA LYS A 221 14.07 4.84 8.51
C LYS A 221 15.10 3.77 8.82
N ALA A 222 15.66 3.17 7.78
CA ALA A 222 16.66 2.09 7.90
C ALA A 222 16.21 0.99 8.89
N GLY A 223 14.95 0.52 8.77
CA GLY A 223 14.41 -0.55 9.61
C GLY A 223 13.97 -0.15 11.01
N THR A 224 14.19 1.11 11.44
CA THR A 224 13.88 1.59 12.80
C THR A 224 12.80 2.66 12.76
N VAL A 225 11.87 2.64 13.73
CA VAL A 225 10.89 3.72 13.89
C VAL A 225 11.60 4.97 14.39
N VAL A 226 11.55 6.06 13.60
CA VAL A 226 12.18 7.34 13.94
C VAL A 226 11.21 8.32 14.60
N THR A 227 9.91 8.21 14.34
CA THR A 227 8.88 9.03 14.98
C THR A 227 7.51 8.41 14.78
N ARG A 228 6.54 8.85 15.58
CA ARG A 228 5.15 8.39 15.54
C ARG A 228 4.20 9.59 15.56
N ALA A 229 3.05 9.41 14.92
CA ALA A 229 1.91 10.30 15.02
C ALA A 229 0.64 9.48 15.24
N VAL A 230 -0.40 10.18 15.67
CA VAL A 230 -1.75 9.63 15.80
C VAL A 230 -2.66 10.51 14.94
N THR A 231 -3.62 9.87 14.29
CA THR A 231 -4.58 10.53 13.42
C THR A 231 -5.70 11.21 14.18
N ASP A 232 -6.18 12.34 13.65
CA ASP A 232 -7.38 13.04 14.11
C ASP A 232 -8.67 12.36 13.60
N THR A 233 -9.84 12.94 13.92
CA THR A 233 -11.15 12.43 13.51
C THR A 233 -11.35 12.35 12.00
N ALA A 234 -10.64 13.17 11.23
CA ALA A 234 -10.68 13.15 9.78
C ALA A 234 -9.68 12.13 9.21
N GLY A 235 -8.79 11.54 10.02
CA GLY A 235 -7.69 10.68 9.59
C GLY A 235 -6.41 11.44 9.26
N GLY A 236 -6.36 12.76 9.50
CA GLY A 236 -5.20 13.59 9.24
C GLY A 236 -4.10 13.35 10.28
N PHE A 237 -2.84 13.42 9.87
CA PHE A 237 -1.69 13.40 10.77
C PHE A 237 -0.59 14.35 10.29
N SER A 238 0.26 14.78 11.23
CA SER A 238 1.39 15.66 10.95
C SER A 238 2.62 15.21 11.73
N VAL A 239 3.77 15.19 11.06
CA VAL A 239 5.07 14.83 11.66
C VAL A 239 6.07 15.94 11.35
N ALA A 240 6.72 16.49 12.38
CA ALA A 240 7.75 17.52 12.22
C ALA A 240 9.17 16.91 12.32
N GLY A 241 10.17 17.69 11.91
CA GLY A 241 11.58 17.34 12.12
C GLY A 241 12.14 16.27 11.17
N LEU A 242 11.42 15.94 10.10
CA LEU A 242 11.92 15.04 9.07
C LEU A 242 12.74 15.82 8.03
N ASN A 243 13.91 15.29 7.69
CA ASN A 243 14.69 15.79 6.56
C ASN A 243 14.22 15.10 5.26
N PRO A 244 14.40 15.75 4.09
CA PRO A 244 14.17 15.08 2.81
C PRO A 244 14.95 13.76 2.70
N GLY A 245 14.33 12.75 2.10
CA GLY A 245 14.89 11.41 1.94
C GLY A 245 13.83 10.31 1.92
N VAL A 246 14.28 9.06 2.00
CA VAL A 246 13.41 7.88 1.92
C VAL A 246 13.04 7.37 3.30
N TYR A 247 11.76 7.08 3.48
CA TYR A 247 11.16 6.61 4.72
C TYR A 247 10.19 5.46 4.43
N GLY A 248 9.92 4.66 5.44
CA GLY A 248 8.75 3.79 5.50
C GLY A 248 7.63 4.46 6.28
N VAL A 249 6.40 4.08 5.99
CA VAL A 249 5.23 4.37 6.82
C VAL A 249 4.55 3.05 7.17
N ILE A 250 4.13 2.92 8.42
CA ILE A 250 3.24 1.87 8.90
C ILE A 250 2.07 2.56 9.57
N ALA A 251 0.87 2.40 9.03
CA ALA A 251 -0.36 2.89 9.67
C ALA A 251 -1.19 1.68 10.10
N ALA A 252 -1.52 1.63 11.39
CA ALA A 252 -2.20 0.50 12.01
C ALA A 252 -3.20 0.96 13.08
N GLY A 253 -4.38 0.35 13.08
CA GLY A 253 -5.42 0.61 14.06
C GLY A 253 -6.63 -0.28 13.85
N GLN A 254 -7.69 -0.01 14.61
CA GLN A 254 -8.93 -0.81 14.59
C GLN A 254 -9.58 -0.93 13.21
N LEU A 255 -9.28 -0.01 12.29
CA LEU A 255 -9.86 0.01 10.94
C LEU A 255 -9.04 -0.75 9.91
N GLY A 256 -7.78 -1.06 10.19
CA GLY A 256 -6.93 -1.73 9.23
C GLY A 256 -5.44 -1.52 9.40
N TYR A 257 -4.72 -1.89 8.35
CA TYR A 257 -3.26 -1.87 8.29
C TYR A 257 -2.76 -1.50 6.89
N THR A 258 -1.68 -0.73 6.81
CA THR A 258 -0.90 -0.52 5.59
C THR A 258 0.57 -0.29 5.95
N ALA A 259 1.46 -0.68 5.04
CA ALA A 259 2.89 -0.45 5.18
C ALA A 259 3.54 -0.29 3.80
N PHE A 260 4.32 0.76 3.58
CA PHE A 260 5.06 0.96 2.32
C PHE A 260 6.17 1.99 2.49
N SER A 261 7.04 2.13 1.50
CA SER A 261 8.06 3.19 1.47
C SER A 261 7.59 4.42 0.70
N PHE A 262 8.04 5.59 1.10
CA PHE A 262 7.82 6.84 0.41
C PHE A 262 9.09 7.70 0.39
N GLU A 263 9.15 8.62 -0.57
CA GLU A 263 10.17 9.64 -0.70
C GLU A 263 9.61 10.97 -0.21
N LEU A 264 10.30 11.57 0.75
CA LEU A 264 10.02 12.88 1.29
C LEU A 264 10.89 13.92 0.60
N LEU A 265 10.26 14.82 -0.14
CA LEU A 265 10.92 15.87 -0.90
C LEU A 265 10.99 17.16 -0.08
N ALA A 266 12.02 17.98 -0.35
CA ALA A 266 12.16 19.28 0.28
C ALA A 266 10.95 20.16 -0.02
N ALA A 267 10.55 20.99 0.95
CA ALA A 267 9.52 22.00 0.76
C ALA A 267 9.86 22.86 -0.46
N PRO A 268 8.86 23.30 -1.24
CA PRO A 268 9.12 24.09 -2.42
C PRO A 268 9.71 25.41 -1.93
N THR A 269 11.00 25.65 -2.20
CA THR A 269 11.55 26.99 -1.99
C THR A 269 10.82 27.89 -2.96
N VAL A 270 10.20 28.96 -2.47
CA VAL A 270 9.48 29.94 -3.28
C VAL A 270 10.54 30.75 -4.05
N SER A 271 11.19 30.10 -5.01
CA SER A 271 12.38 30.59 -5.70
C SER A 271 12.01 31.00 -7.11
N ALA A 272 11.76 32.30 -7.25
CA ALA A 272 11.68 33.11 -8.46
C ALA A 272 10.64 32.71 -9.53
N VAL A 273 9.94 33.73 -10.03
CA VAL A 273 9.09 33.69 -11.22
C VAL A 273 9.84 33.02 -12.38
N GLN A 274 9.60 31.73 -12.63
CA GLN A 274 10.14 31.08 -13.81
C GLN A 274 9.33 31.51 -15.05
N PRO A 275 9.99 31.84 -16.17
CA PRO A 275 9.31 32.18 -17.41
C PRO A 275 8.43 31.01 -17.87
N VAL A 276 7.22 31.33 -18.36
CA VAL A 276 6.12 30.41 -18.72
C VAL A 276 6.54 29.32 -19.72
N SER A 277 7.65 29.49 -20.43
CA SER A 277 8.09 28.63 -21.54
C SER A 277 8.76 27.30 -21.16
N MET A 278 8.91 26.96 -19.87
CA MET A 278 9.57 25.71 -19.43
C MET A 278 8.71 24.80 -18.53
N ARG A 279 7.38 24.87 -18.62
CA ARG A 279 6.51 23.90 -17.96
C ARG A 279 6.57 22.55 -18.68
N THR A 280 7.60 21.75 -18.40
CA THR A 280 7.59 20.31 -18.69
C THR A 280 6.55 19.61 -17.80
N ASN A 281 6.13 18.41 -18.21
CA ASN A 281 5.18 17.53 -17.49
C ASN A 281 5.75 17.11 -16.12
N LEU A 282 5.85 18.05 -15.18
CA LEU A 282 6.10 17.78 -13.78
C LEU A 282 4.93 16.93 -13.28
N GLN A 283 5.19 15.66 -12.97
CA GLN A 283 4.24 14.86 -12.21
C GLN A 283 3.87 15.65 -10.96
N SER A 284 2.58 15.79 -10.71
CA SER A 284 2.09 16.48 -9.52
C SER A 284 2.52 15.70 -8.29
N VAL A 285 3.57 16.16 -7.62
CA VAL A 285 3.95 15.66 -6.30
C VAL A 285 2.86 16.07 -5.32
N GLY A 286 2.40 15.13 -4.49
CA GLY A 286 1.42 15.41 -3.46
C GLY A 286 2.03 16.17 -2.28
N ASN A 287 1.26 17.04 -1.64
CA ASN A 287 1.64 17.66 -0.36
C ASN A 287 1.15 16.86 0.86
N VAL A 288 0.48 15.73 0.61
CA VAL A 288 -0.14 14.89 1.63
C VAL A 288 0.20 13.43 1.31
N LEU A 289 0.82 12.73 2.26
CA LEU A 289 1.05 11.29 2.16
C LEU A 289 -0.27 10.54 2.43
N ILE A 290 -0.75 9.78 1.44
CA ILE A 290 -1.99 9.03 1.57
C ILE A 290 -1.71 7.59 2.01
N CYS A 291 -2.32 7.17 3.11
CA CYS A 291 -2.22 5.82 3.66
C CYS A 291 -3.58 5.10 3.59
N GLY A 292 -3.82 4.35 2.51
CA GLY A 292 -5.02 3.54 2.35
C GLY A 292 -4.97 2.27 3.21
N LEU A 293 -5.82 2.18 4.23
CA LEU A 293 -5.88 1.01 5.11
C LEU A 293 -6.52 -0.18 4.39
N VAL A 294 -5.90 -1.35 4.51
CA VAL A 294 -6.57 -2.61 4.22
C VAL A 294 -7.65 -2.82 5.29
N PRO A 295 -8.93 -2.96 4.91
CA PRO A 295 -10.01 -3.03 5.88
C PRO A 295 -9.94 -4.31 6.71
N THR A 296 -10.54 -4.28 7.89
CA THR A 296 -10.63 -5.41 8.82
C THR A 296 -11.20 -6.69 8.19
N SER A 297 -12.08 -6.57 7.19
CA SER A 297 -12.63 -7.72 6.45
C SER A 297 -11.59 -8.54 5.70
N MET A 298 -10.47 -7.93 5.34
CA MET A 298 -9.38 -8.58 4.59
C MET A 298 -8.20 -8.89 5.50
N LEU A 299 -8.17 -8.26 6.68
CA LEU A 299 -7.01 -8.20 7.55
C LEU A 299 -6.55 -9.57 8.04
N ASN A 300 -7.46 -10.49 8.39
CA ASN A 300 -7.06 -11.84 8.81
C ASN A 300 -6.30 -12.57 7.69
N SER A 301 -6.82 -12.55 6.47
CA SER A 301 -6.17 -13.16 5.32
C SER A 301 -4.90 -12.41 4.89
N THR A 302 -4.85 -11.09 5.07
CA THR A 302 -3.64 -10.29 4.89
C THR A 302 -2.57 -10.68 5.91
N ILE A 303 -2.91 -10.86 7.18
CA ILE A 303 -1.99 -11.31 8.23
C ILE A 303 -1.50 -12.73 7.94
N ASP A 304 -2.38 -13.63 7.51
CA ASP A 304 -1.99 -14.99 7.16
C ASP A 304 -1.05 -15.00 5.94
N ALA A 305 -1.30 -14.14 4.94
CA ALA A 305 -0.37 -13.95 3.83
C ALA A 305 1.01 -13.47 4.31
N ILE A 306 1.06 -12.49 5.23
CA ILE A 306 2.32 -12.01 5.84
C ILE A 306 3.06 -13.15 6.54
N ARG A 307 2.37 -13.91 7.40
CA ARG A 307 2.95 -15.05 8.15
C ARG A 307 3.48 -16.12 7.21
N ASN A 308 2.70 -16.52 6.21
CA ASN A 308 3.08 -17.54 5.24
C ASN A 308 4.31 -17.10 4.43
N SER A 309 4.37 -15.83 4.03
CA SER A 309 5.53 -15.27 3.34
C SER A 309 6.80 -15.31 4.21
N TYR A 310 6.72 -14.96 5.49
CA TYR A 310 7.86 -15.07 6.41
C TYR A 310 8.29 -16.52 6.66
N GLN A 311 7.35 -17.46 6.77
CA GLN A 311 7.68 -18.88 6.93
C GLN A 311 8.36 -19.45 5.67
N SER A 312 7.89 -19.09 4.48
CA SER A 312 8.48 -19.58 3.22
C SER A 312 9.92 -19.08 2.98
N THR A 313 10.26 -17.91 3.53
CA THR A 313 11.59 -17.32 3.37
C THR A 313 12.50 -17.63 4.56
N GLY A 314 11.98 -17.70 5.78
CA GLY A 314 12.73 -17.88 7.03
C GLY A 314 12.72 -19.28 7.65
N GLY A 315 11.89 -20.20 7.18
CA GLY A 315 11.84 -21.58 7.69
C GLY A 315 12.91 -22.47 7.09
N ILE A 316 13.77 -23.03 7.93
CA ILE A 316 14.58 -24.21 7.60
C ILE A 316 13.58 -25.34 7.21
N ALA A 317 13.72 -25.90 6.01
CA ALA A 317 13.01 -27.08 5.50
C ALA A 317 11.51 -26.94 5.13
N ASN A 318 11.25 -26.45 3.91
CA ASN A 318 10.71 -27.35 2.89
C ASN A 318 10.98 -26.71 1.52
N ALA A 319 12.09 -27.09 0.89
CA ALA A 319 12.17 -26.98 -0.55
C ALA A 319 11.00 -27.81 -1.08
N ALA A 320 9.91 -27.13 -1.48
CA ALA A 320 8.87 -27.74 -2.26
C ALA A 320 9.59 -28.49 -3.38
N ALA A 321 9.42 -29.81 -3.39
CA ALA A 321 9.95 -30.66 -4.45
C ALA A 321 9.45 -30.04 -5.75
N GLY A 322 10.36 -29.36 -6.44
CA GLY A 322 10.08 -28.75 -7.73
C GLY A 322 9.50 -29.86 -8.59
N ASN A 323 8.36 -29.56 -9.22
CA ASN A 323 7.83 -30.37 -10.31
C ASN A 323 8.97 -30.61 -11.30
N GLY A 324 9.59 -31.79 -11.18
CA GLY A 324 10.64 -32.23 -12.05
C GLY A 324 10.09 -32.26 -13.46
N ALA A 325 10.76 -31.54 -14.35
CA ALA A 325 10.69 -31.82 -15.76
C ALA A 325 10.96 -33.32 -15.94
N ALA A 326 9.99 -34.04 -16.49
CA ALA A 326 10.11 -35.46 -16.76
C ALA A 326 11.28 -35.70 -17.72
N PRO A 327 12.30 -36.50 -17.37
CA PRO A 327 13.24 -37.00 -18.36
C PRO A 327 12.50 -38.07 -19.18
N ALA A 328 12.47 -37.85 -20.49
CA ALA A 328 11.97 -38.80 -21.45
C ALA A 328 12.84 -40.08 -21.48
N GLY A 329 12.19 -41.23 -21.42
CA GLY A 329 12.66 -42.46 -22.05
C GLY A 329 13.67 -43.31 -21.26
N GLY A 330 13.20 -44.43 -20.71
CA GLY A 330 14.07 -45.46 -20.18
C GLY A 330 13.29 -46.62 -19.56
N SER A 331 12.80 -47.52 -20.40
CA SER A 331 12.25 -48.82 -20.01
C SER A 331 13.30 -49.66 -19.26
N ASN A 332 13.04 -50.07 -18.01
CA ASN A 332 13.47 -51.40 -17.56
C ASN A 332 12.78 -51.90 -16.29
N MET A 333 12.78 -53.23 -16.21
CA MET A 333 12.09 -54.18 -15.34
C MET A 333 12.27 -54.00 -13.83
N GLY A 334 11.21 -54.38 -13.09
CA GLY A 334 11.33 -55.50 -12.15
C GLY A 334 11.53 -55.19 -10.66
N GLY A 335 10.61 -55.71 -9.85
CA GLY A 335 10.98 -56.38 -8.59
C GLY A 335 10.77 -55.61 -7.29
N GLY A 336 9.73 -56.02 -6.56
CA GLY A 336 9.89 -56.53 -5.19
C GLY A 336 10.09 -55.55 -4.02
N GLY A 337 9.10 -55.56 -3.12
CA GLY A 337 9.39 -55.83 -1.70
C GLY A 337 9.42 -54.65 -0.72
N GLY A 338 8.49 -54.66 0.23
CA GLY A 338 8.82 -54.66 1.66
C GLY A 338 8.95 -53.32 2.41
N GLY A 339 8.27 -53.26 3.57
CA GLY A 339 8.53 -52.32 4.67
C GLY A 339 7.75 -51.01 4.54
N GLY A 340 6.90 -50.58 5.47
CA GLY A 340 6.96 -50.72 6.91
C GLY A 340 7.31 -49.35 7.50
N GLY A 341 6.44 -48.80 8.35
CA GLY A 341 6.85 -47.76 9.31
C GLY A 341 5.99 -46.50 9.35
N GLY A 342 5.41 -46.27 10.53
CA GLY A 342 5.52 -44.95 11.17
C GLY A 342 4.37 -43.97 10.99
N GLY A 343 3.27 -44.21 11.70
CA GLY A 343 2.37 -43.13 12.09
C GLY A 343 3.05 -42.26 13.14
N GLY A 344 3.32 -41.00 12.79
CA GLY A 344 3.84 -39.98 13.69
C GLY A 344 2.90 -38.78 13.69
N GLY A 345 1.99 -38.75 14.67
CA GLY A 345 1.33 -37.51 15.08
C GLY A 345 2.20 -36.78 16.08
N GLY A 346 2.32 -35.46 15.96
CA GLY A 346 2.86 -34.62 17.03
C GLY A 346 3.65 -33.39 16.60
N ASP A 347 3.04 -32.43 15.91
CA ASP A 347 3.62 -31.10 15.71
C ASP A 347 2.93 -30.04 16.60
N LEU A 348 2.94 -30.31 17.91
CA LEU A 348 2.57 -29.34 18.96
C LEU A 348 3.71 -29.11 19.98
N ALA A 349 4.96 -29.37 19.59
CA ALA A 349 6.13 -29.26 20.49
C ALA A 349 7.25 -28.33 20.01
N ALA A 350 7.03 -27.49 18.98
CA ALA A 350 8.03 -26.55 18.48
C ALA A 350 7.95 -25.14 19.13
N LEU A 351 7.37 -25.02 20.33
CA LEU A 351 7.22 -23.73 21.04
C LEU A 351 7.84 -23.69 22.45
N ALA A 352 8.78 -24.59 22.76
CA ALA A 352 9.46 -24.65 24.07
C ALA A 352 10.99 -24.49 23.99
N GLY A 353 11.50 -23.83 22.93
CA GLY A 353 12.94 -23.76 22.63
C GLY A 353 13.48 -22.34 22.40
N LEU A 354 12.95 -21.32 23.09
CA LEU A 354 13.46 -19.94 23.01
C LEU A 354 13.50 -19.30 24.41
N ALA A 355 14.14 -19.99 25.35
CA ALA A 355 14.50 -19.47 26.66
C ALA A 355 16.01 -19.63 26.90
N ALA A 356 16.82 -18.89 26.15
CA ALA A 356 18.21 -18.60 26.50
C ALA A 356 18.73 -17.43 25.67
N ALA A 357 19.36 -16.47 26.35
CA ALA A 357 20.10 -15.31 25.83
C ALA A 357 19.30 -14.04 25.47
N ALA A 358 18.98 -13.24 26.50
CA ALA A 358 19.19 -11.78 26.51
C ALA A 358 18.99 -11.23 27.94
N ALA A 359 20.02 -11.35 28.77
CA ALA A 359 20.15 -10.58 30.01
C ALA A 359 21.43 -9.76 29.89
N VAL A 360 21.35 -8.58 29.26
CA VAL A 360 22.37 -7.52 29.31
C VAL A 360 21.67 -6.17 29.09
N LEU A 361 21.65 -5.38 30.18
CA LEU A 361 21.62 -3.92 30.29
C LEU A 361 20.39 -3.13 29.79
N ALA A 362 19.53 -2.75 30.76
CA ALA A 362 18.98 -1.40 30.85
C ALA A 362 18.97 -1.01 32.34
N SER A 363 20.13 -0.55 32.82
CA SER A 363 20.21 0.36 33.95
C SER A 363 20.54 1.72 33.32
N ASP A 364 19.59 2.63 33.33
CA ASP A 364 19.87 4.04 33.66
C ASP A 364 18.54 4.65 34.10
N ASP A 365 18.56 5.01 35.38
CA ASP A 365 17.71 6.02 36.01
C ASP A 365 17.86 7.33 35.24
N ASP A 366 16.75 8.00 34.94
CA ASP A 366 16.71 9.46 34.98
C ASP A 366 15.28 9.87 35.35
N ASP A 367 15.20 10.48 36.53
CA ASP A 367 14.06 11.15 37.12
C ASP A 367 13.65 12.35 36.26
N ASP A 368 12.45 12.32 35.68
CA ASP A 368 11.75 13.52 35.23
C ASP A 368 10.39 13.60 35.94
N ASP A 369 10.44 14.05 37.20
CA ASP A 369 9.32 14.60 37.95
C ASP A 369 8.78 15.85 37.24
N VAL A 370 7.75 15.67 36.41
CA VAL A 370 6.99 16.78 35.84
C VAL A 370 6.10 17.39 36.91
N ALA A 371 6.54 18.54 37.43
CA ALA A 371 5.75 19.41 38.28
C ALA A 371 4.45 19.84 37.58
N SER A 372 3.31 19.63 38.25
CA SER A 372 2.01 20.17 37.80
C SER A 372 2.01 21.70 37.89
N PRO A 373 1.48 22.42 36.89
CA PRO A 373 1.39 23.87 36.95
C PRO A 373 0.36 24.32 38.00
N ALA A 374 0.75 25.29 38.82
CA ALA A 374 -0.14 25.97 39.75
C ALA A 374 -1.19 26.78 38.97
N ALA A 375 -2.45 26.64 39.35
CA ALA A 375 -3.56 27.42 38.79
C ALA A 375 -3.49 28.89 39.28
N PRO A 376 -3.91 29.86 38.44
CA PRO A 376 -4.12 31.24 38.85
C PRO A 376 -5.37 31.44 39.72
#